data_AF-A0A8S4A5P2-F1
#
_entry.id   AF-A0A8S4A5P2-F1
#
_cell.length_a   1.000
_cell.length_b   1.000
_cell.length_c   1.000
_cell.angle_alpha   90.00
_cell.angle_beta   90.00
_cell.angle_gamma   90.00
#
_symmetry.space_group_name_H-M   'P 1'
#
loop_
_entity.id
_entity.type
_entity.pdbx_description
1 polymer ?
#
loop_
_entity_poly.entity_id
_entity_poly.type
_entity_poly.pdbx_seq_one_letter_code
_entity_poly.pdbx_strand_id
1 'polypeptide(L)'
;MLLSDTRISQQTTTFSALSKSSSDFSLRTNTSVIHHWKEYGIRCRHSNKKKRNNVASKGTTQSSAGNVHTNIKDTSSLSSVIAYVFLIVLLINVPSTSLGEPIKVSIHALIPRHFAMATDLTREFSSTVLNFKRDFRNSRLKSFFSTQENISFIVDDTPREILDAFCTGVLAKRAITILNINNPLGIRRRTSSNTYILELSNYLGIPVISWDTQFSGSAQTASANRMLQLAPTIEHQAMAMMSLLERYNWTSFSIVTSQVAGDAQFVAAFETLVEEKNNEIKVQSPGEVKRESFKIVSTFHVRDSDDVGSVLGKALGSDTRVFLLHCSSRASFSIIEAAVKLGLSGKEYIWILTRSSIPTGKYGPESFPVGLM
;
A
#
# COMPACT_ATOMS: atom_id res chain seq x y z
N MET A 1 -47.23 -12.02 -1.17
CA MET A 1 -47.36 -12.82 -2.40
C MET A 1 -46.00 -13.42 -2.70
N LEU A 2 -45.98 -14.71 -3.02
CA LEU A 2 -44.88 -15.67 -2.87
C LEU A 2 -43.64 -15.45 -3.76
N LEU A 3 -42.54 -16.01 -3.26
CA LEU A 3 -41.21 -16.27 -3.83
C LEU A 3 -41.19 -16.76 -5.30
N SER A 4 -40.10 -16.43 -5.99
CA SER A 4 -39.37 -17.42 -6.80
C SER A 4 -37.90 -17.02 -6.99
N ASP A 5 -37.03 -17.91 -6.50
CA ASP A 5 -35.61 -18.02 -6.81
C ASP A 5 -35.34 -18.06 -8.31
N THR A 6 -34.36 -17.27 -8.78
CA THR A 6 -33.57 -17.61 -9.95
C THR A 6 -32.09 -17.45 -9.65
N ARG A 7 -31.41 -18.59 -9.68
CA ARG A 7 -29.98 -18.83 -9.49
C ARG A 7 -29.12 -17.92 -10.37
N ILE A 8 -28.19 -17.20 -9.76
CA ILE A 8 -27.00 -16.68 -10.45
C ILE A 8 -25.95 -17.80 -10.41
N SER A 9 -25.93 -18.59 -11.48
CA SER A 9 -24.84 -19.49 -11.84
C SER A 9 -24.32 -18.99 -13.17
N GLN A 10 -23.28 -18.14 -13.14
CA GLN A 10 -22.27 -17.96 -14.19
C GLN A 10 -21.38 -16.76 -13.83
N GLN A 11 -20.34 -17.00 -13.03
CA GLN A 11 -19.08 -16.24 -13.03
C GLN A 11 -18.08 -16.97 -12.12
N THR A 12 -17.75 -18.21 -12.49
CA THR A 12 -16.72 -19.02 -11.82
C THR A 12 -15.64 -19.47 -12.80
N THR A 13 -15.42 -18.69 -13.86
CA THR A 13 -14.51 -19.02 -14.96
C THR A 13 -13.60 -17.85 -15.33
N THR A 14 -12.96 -17.21 -14.35
CA THR A 14 -11.75 -16.38 -14.57
C THR A 14 -10.71 -16.44 -13.44
N PHE A 15 -10.93 -17.24 -12.38
CA PHE A 15 -9.96 -17.41 -11.29
C PHE A 15 -8.94 -18.55 -11.50
N SER A 16 -9.02 -19.29 -12.62
CA SER A 16 -8.15 -20.44 -12.92
C SER A 16 -6.95 -20.12 -13.84
N ALA A 17 -6.78 -18.87 -14.28
CA ALA A 17 -5.67 -18.48 -15.15
C ALA A 17 -4.42 -17.96 -14.39
N LEU A 18 -4.52 -17.71 -13.07
CA LEU A 18 -3.38 -17.28 -12.24
C LEU A 18 -2.61 -18.44 -11.56
N SER A 19 -3.02 -19.70 -11.77
CA SER A 19 -2.37 -20.88 -11.16
C SER A 19 -1.34 -21.59 -12.05
N LYS A 20 -1.11 -21.11 -13.29
CA LYS A 20 -0.21 -21.76 -14.26
C LYS A 20 1.03 -20.96 -14.69
N SER A 21 1.33 -19.84 -14.03
CA SER A 21 2.59 -19.09 -14.22
C SER A 21 3.55 -19.21 -13.02
N SER A 22 3.27 -20.09 -12.06
CA SER A 22 4.01 -20.21 -10.81
C SER A 22 5.21 -21.16 -10.85
N SER A 23 5.60 -21.68 -12.02
CA SER A 23 6.69 -22.66 -12.13
C SER A 23 8.07 -22.10 -12.52
N ASP A 24 8.24 -20.78 -12.67
CA ASP A 24 9.56 -20.19 -12.99
C ASP A 24 9.96 -18.98 -12.13
N PHE A 25 9.41 -18.85 -10.92
CA PHE A 25 10.00 -17.95 -9.92
C PHE A 25 11.12 -18.68 -9.18
N SER A 26 12.28 -18.76 -9.83
CA SER A 26 13.54 -19.10 -9.18
C SER A 26 13.75 -18.15 -8.00
N LEU A 27 13.48 -18.64 -6.79
CA LEU A 27 13.97 -18.07 -5.54
C LEU A 27 15.50 -18.14 -5.57
N ARG A 28 16.13 -17.23 -6.32
CA ARG A 28 17.53 -16.87 -6.08
C ARG A 28 17.58 -16.37 -4.65
N THR A 29 18.21 -17.17 -3.81
CA THR A 29 18.47 -16.91 -2.41
C THR A 29 19.05 -15.50 -2.27
N ASN A 30 18.31 -14.67 -1.55
CA ASN A 30 18.54 -13.23 -1.48
C ASN A 30 19.64 -12.88 -0.46
N THR A 31 20.77 -13.58 -0.51
CA THR A 31 21.99 -13.21 0.22
C THR A 31 22.73 -12.06 -0.48
N SER A 32 22.42 -11.79 -1.75
CA SER A 32 22.96 -10.69 -2.54
C SER A 32 22.51 -9.30 -2.05
N VAL A 33 21.24 -9.15 -1.66
CA VAL A 33 20.71 -7.85 -1.19
C VAL A 33 21.41 -7.40 0.11
N ILE A 34 21.88 -8.33 0.96
CA ILE A 34 22.55 -7.97 2.22
C ILE A 34 23.96 -7.38 2.00
N HIS A 35 24.60 -7.66 0.87
CA HIS A 35 25.96 -7.17 0.55
C HIS A 35 26.01 -5.96 -0.39
N HIS A 36 24.91 -5.60 -1.05
CA HIS A 36 24.91 -4.59 -2.12
C HIS A 36 24.91 -3.12 -1.65
N TRP A 37 24.56 -2.85 -0.38
CA TRP A 37 24.27 -1.49 0.09
C TRP A 37 25.47 -0.54 0.17
N LYS A 38 26.69 -1.07 0.31
CA LYS A 38 27.90 -0.24 0.46
C LYS A 38 28.37 0.40 -0.84
N GLU A 39 27.99 -0.15 -1.99
CA GLU A 39 28.43 0.34 -3.31
C GLU A 39 27.68 1.60 -3.77
N TYR A 40 26.56 1.96 -3.14
CA TYR A 40 25.67 3.03 -3.59
C TYR A 40 25.87 4.40 -2.91
N GLY A 41 26.99 4.61 -2.23
CA GLY A 41 27.39 5.95 -1.75
C GLY A 41 26.58 6.55 -0.58
N ILE A 42 25.48 5.93 -0.13
CA ILE A 42 24.72 6.38 1.04
C ILE A 42 25.52 6.09 2.32
N ARG A 43 26.09 7.13 2.93
CA ARG A 43 26.94 7.01 4.11
C ARG A 43 26.12 7.24 5.40
N CYS A 44 25.49 6.18 5.91
CA CYS A 44 24.79 6.22 7.20
C CYS A 44 25.80 6.35 8.37
N ARG A 45 25.92 7.55 8.93
CA ARG A 45 26.81 7.80 10.08
C ARG A 45 26.17 7.23 11.35
N HIS A 46 26.74 6.17 11.90
CA HIS A 46 26.25 5.58 13.15
C HIS A 46 26.61 6.48 14.34
N SER A 47 25.63 7.12 14.96
CA SER A 47 25.80 7.83 16.24
C SER A 47 25.74 6.83 17.39
N ASN A 48 26.89 6.27 17.75
CA ASN A 48 27.01 5.37 18.90
C ASN A 48 26.97 6.17 20.22
N LYS A 49 25.78 6.37 20.81
CA LYS A 49 25.67 6.67 22.25
C LYS A 49 25.87 5.38 23.04
N LYS A 50 27.13 5.06 23.39
CA LYS A 50 27.50 3.94 24.29
C LYS A 50 26.94 4.19 25.69
N LYS A 51 25.96 3.38 26.14
CA LYS A 51 25.72 3.13 27.57
C LYS A 51 26.72 2.05 28.03
N ARG A 52 27.66 2.45 28.90
CA ARG A 52 28.61 1.58 29.60
C ARG A 52 27.85 0.84 30.71
N ASN A 53 27.73 -0.48 30.62
CA ASN A 53 27.38 -1.33 31.77
C ASN A 53 28.59 -2.21 32.10
N ASN A 54 29.15 -1.99 33.29
CA ASN A 54 30.14 -2.85 33.93
C ASN A 54 29.39 -4.02 34.59
N VAL A 55 29.79 -5.26 34.35
CA VAL A 55 29.55 -6.36 35.29
C VAL A 55 30.83 -7.19 35.38
N ALA A 56 31.35 -7.26 36.60
CA ALA A 56 32.51 -8.02 37.00
C ALA A 56 32.15 -9.49 37.28
N SER A 57 33.15 -10.34 37.16
CA SER A 57 33.15 -11.78 37.39
C SER A 57 32.92 -12.17 38.86
N LYS A 58 32.49 -13.42 39.07
CA LYS A 58 33.08 -14.37 40.04
C LYS A 58 32.55 -15.79 39.78
N GLY A 59 33.46 -16.76 39.75
CA GLY A 59 33.14 -18.20 39.70
C GLY A 59 32.94 -18.79 41.10
N THR A 60 32.64 -20.09 41.16
CA THR A 60 33.34 -21.16 41.93
C THR A 60 32.60 -22.50 41.72
N THR A 61 33.38 -23.57 41.86
CA THR A 61 33.29 -25.00 41.56
C THR A 61 32.45 -25.93 42.47
N GLN A 62 32.35 -27.20 42.03
CA GLN A 62 32.18 -28.52 42.72
C GLN A 62 30.78 -29.15 42.61
N SER A 63 30.60 -30.26 41.87
CA SER A 63 30.99 -31.68 42.09
C SER A 63 30.13 -32.41 43.12
N SER A 64 29.36 -33.40 42.67
CA SER A 64 29.21 -34.69 43.37
C SER A 64 28.56 -35.73 42.47
N ALA A 65 29.26 -36.86 42.30
CA ALA A 65 28.82 -38.07 41.64
C ALA A 65 27.81 -38.86 42.50
N GLY A 66 26.90 -39.58 41.84
CA GLY A 66 26.02 -40.57 42.46
C GLY A 66 25.73 -41.69 41.47
N ASN A 67 26.39 -42.84 41.66
CA ASN A 67 26.13 -44.09 40.95
C ASN A 67 24.81 -44.70 41.43
N VAL A 68 23.96 -45.14 40.50
CA VAL A 68 22.87 -46.08 40.77
C VAL A 68 23.04 -47.28 39.86
N HIS A 69 23.23 -48.44 40.48
CA HIS A 69 23.30 -49.75 39.82
C HIS A 69 21.93 -50.12 39.24
N THR A 70 21.87 -50.38 37.94
CA THR A 70 20.75 -51.02 37.25
C THR A 70 20.88 -52.54 37.33
N ASN A 71 19.75 -53.22 37.56
CA ASN A 71 19.63 -54.66 37.39
C ASN A 71 18.48 -54.89 36.39
N ILE A 72 18.81 -55.20 35.14
CA ILE A 72 17.84 -55.61 34.12
C ILE A 72 18.41 -56.84 33.44
N LYS A 73 17.68 -57.96 33.57
CA LYS A 73 17.97 -59.25 32.93
C LYS A 73 17.73 -59.17 31.41
N ASP A 74 18.55 -59.94 30.71
CA ASP A 74 18.58 -60.17 29.27
C ASP A 74 17.22 -60.47 28.64
N THR A 75 16.97 -59.89 27.46
CA THR A 75 17.07 -60.61 26.17
C THR A 75 16.72 -59.62 25.06
N SER A 76 17.73 -58.99 24.46
CA SER A 76 17.56 -58.29 23.19
C SER A 76 18.63 -58.77 22.23
N SER A 77 18.20 -59.48 21.19
CA SER A 77 18.97 -59.89 20.01
C SER A 77 20.05 -58.86 19.66
N LEU A 78 21.24 -59.34 19.29
CA LEU A 78 22.38 -58.53 18.82
C LEU A 78 21.94 -57.46 17.80
N SER A 79 20.88 -57.74 17.00
CA SER A 79 20.30 -56.79 16.04
C SER A 79 19.65 -55.56 16.69
N SER A 80 19.00 -55.70 17.85
CA SER A 80 18.43 -54.56 18.59
C SER A 80 19.50 -53.70 19.21
N VAL A 81 20.56 -54.31 19.75
CA VAL A 81 21.69 -53.56 20.32
C VAL A 81 22.42 -52.80 19.21
N ILE A 82 22.67 -53.44 18.06
CA ILE A 82 23.26 -52.77 16.90
C ILE A 82 22.36 -51.66 16.40
N ALA A 83 21.03 -51.86 16.30
CA ALA A 83 20.10 -50.81 15.88
C ALA A 83 20.08 -49.62 16.85
N TYR A 84 20.10 -49.86 18.17
CA TYR A 84 20.19 -48.80 19.17
C TYR A 84 21.52 -48.08 19.12
N VAL A 85 22.63 -48.80 18.97
CA VAL A 85 23.97 -48.19 18.81
C VAL A 85 24.02 -47.40 17.52
N PHE A 86 23.46 -47.88 16.42
CA PHE A 86 23.40 -47.15 15.15
C PHE A 86 22.53 -45.90 15.27
N LEU A 87 21.38 -45.98 15.97
CA LEU A 87 20.51 -44.83 16.25
C LEU A 87 21.19 -43.81 17.14
N ILE A 88 21.91 -44.26 18.17
CA ILE A 88 22.68 -43.40 19.08
C ILE A 88 23.87 -42.78 18.33
N VAL A 89 24.59 -43.54 17.51
CA VAL A 89 25.68 -43.05 16.66
C VAL A 89 25.14 -42.06 15.61
N LEU A 90 23.94 -42.28 15.05
CA LEU A 90 23.25 -41.29 14.22
C LEU A 90 22.86 -40.05 15.04
N LEU A 91 22.33 -40.19 16.25
CA LEU A 91 21.96 -39.04 17.09
C LEU A 91 23.18 -38.25 17.60
N ILE A 92 24.35 -38.89 17.77
CA ILE A 92 25.59 -38.27 18.23
C ILE A 92 26.44 -37.73 17.06
N ASN A 93 26.48 -38.43 15.91
CA ASN A 93 27.31 -38.09 14.76
C ASN A 93 26.55 -37.50 13.57
N VAL A 94 25.21 -37.44 13.59
CA VAL A 94 24.56 -36.33 12.90
C VAL A 94 25.11 -35.13 13.63
N PRO A 95 25.98 -34.31 12.98
CA PRO A 95 26.29 -33.03 13.55
C PRO A 95 24.92 -32.45 13.84
N SER A 96 24.69 -31.90 15.02
CA SER A 96 23.64 -30.92 15.17
C SER A 96 23.97 -29.90 14.07
N THR A 97 23.42 -30.10 12.87
CA THR A 97 23.63 -29.25 11.72
C THR A 97 23.09 -27.99 12.28
N SER A 98 24.01 -27.08 12.63
CA SER A 98 23.74 -25.92 13.42
C SER A 98 22.51 -25.33 12.78
N LEU A 99 21.37 -25.47 13.45
CA LEU A 99 20.12 -24.96 12.95
C LEU A 99 20.34 -23.47 13.16
N GLY A 100 21.00 -22.86 12.17
CA GLY A 100 21.56 -21.53 12.29
C GLY A 100 20.44 -20.64 12.79
N GLU A 101 20.74 -19.78 13.76
CA GLU A 101 19.70 -18.93 14.32
C GLU A 101 18.89 -18.34 13.17
N PRO A 102 17.54 -18.46 13.21
CA PRO A 102 16.71 -18.07 12.10
C PRO A 102 17.04 -16.63 11.69
N ILE A 103 17.16 -16.40 10.39
CA ILE A 103 17.58 -15.12 9.83
C ILE A 103 16.58 -14.06 10.29
N LYS A 104 17.08 -13.08 11.05
CA LYS A 104 16.27 -11.97 11.54
C LYS A 104 15.92 -11.07 10.36
N VAL A 105 14.64 -11.02 10.03
CA VAL A 105 14.05 -10.17 9.00
C VAL A 105 13.06 -9.22 9.65
N SER A 106 13.00 -7.97 9.17
CA SER A 106 12.04 -7.01 9.70
C SER A 106 11.11 -6.43 8.65
N ILE A 107 9.90 -6.11 9.08
CA ILE A 107 9.00 -5.21 8.35
C ILE A 107 9.12 -3.85 9.02
N HIS A 108 9.40 -2.82 8.23
CA HIS A 108 9.55 -1.46 8.75
C HIS A 108 8.36 -0.60 8.36
N ALA A 109 7.64 -0.05 9.33
CA ALA A 109 6.55 0.88 9.09
C ALA A 109 7.03 2.32 9.17
N LEU A 110 6.84 3.08 8.09
CA LEU A 110 7.01 4.54 8.06
C LEU A 110 5.63 5.17 8.17
N ILE A 111 5.40 5.91 9.26
CA ILE A 111 4.09 6.46 9.60
C ILE A 111 4.25 7.95 9.92
N PRO A 112 3.32 8.84 9.52
CA PRO A 112 3.35 10.24 9.91
C PRO A 112 3.04 10.32 11.40
N ARG A 113 3.80 11.10 12.16
CA ARG A 113 3.51 11.28 13.58
C ARG A 113 2.18 12.04 13.72
N HIS A 114 1.21 11.38 14.33
CA HIS A 114 -0.04 12.00 14.75
C HIS A 114 -0.18 11.88 16.26
N PHE A 115 -0.39 13.01 16.94
CA PHE A 115 -0.39 13.07 18.41
C PHE A 115 -1.43 12.14 19.06
N ALA A 116 -2.58 11.95 18.41
CA ALA A 116 -3.67 11.13 18.95
C ALA A 116 -3.57 9.64 18.60
N MET A 117 -2.85 9.27 17.53
CA MET A 117 -2.92 7.90 16.97
C MET A 117 -1.62 7.11 17.06
N ALA A 118 -0.51 7.73 17.48
CA ALA A 118 0.76 7.03 17.56
C ALA A 118 0.68 5.76 18.42
N THR A 119 0.07 5.85 19.60
CA THR A 119 -0.08 4.71 20.52
C THR A 119 -0.97 3.62 19.94
N ASP A 120 -2.12 3.98 19.36
CA ASP A 120 -3.04 3.01 18.76
C ASP A 120 -2.41 2.30 17.56
N LEU A 121 -1.76 3.04 16.65
CA LEU A 121 -1.07 2.46 15.49
C LEU A 121 0.08 1.55 15.91
N THR A 122 0.85 1.93 16.94
CA THR A 122 1.88 1.04 17.50
C THR A 122 1.27 -0.24 18.05
N ARG A 123 0.17 -0.14 18.83
CA ARG A 123 -0.52 -1.31 19.39
C ARG A 123 -1.02 -2.24 18.29
N GLU A 124 -1.69 -1.70 17.27
CA GLU A 124 -2.22 -2.50 16.16
C GLU A 124 -1.11 -3.17 15.35
N PHE A 125 -0.01 -2.47 15.08
CA PHE A 125 1.12 -3.04 14.34
C PHE A 125 1.81 -4.17 15.14
N SER A 126 2.05 -3.96 16.44
CA SER A 126 2.61 -5.00 17.31
C SER A 126 1.67 -6.21 17.45
N SER A 127 0.37 -5.97 17.63
CA SER A 127 -0.65 -7.03 17.69
C SER A 127 -0.67 -7.87 16.41
N THR A 128 -0.58 -7.23 15.25
CA THR A 128 -0.55 -7.91 13.94
C THR A 128 0.64 -8.87 13.82
N VAL A 129 1.82 -8.46 14.27
CA VAL A 129 3.02 -9.32 14.23
C VAL A 129 2.92 -10.49 15.21
N LEU A 130 2.33 -10.27 16.39
CA LEU A 130 2.06 -11.34 17.36
C LEU A 130 1.06 -12.35 16.80
N ASN A 131 -0.02 -11.89 16.17
CA ASN A 131 -1.00 -12.74 15.51
C ASN A 131 -0.37 -13.54 14.37
N PHE A 132 0.46 -12.91 13.53
CA PHE A 132 1.23 -13.62 12.51
C PHE A 132 2.11 -14.72 13.13
N LYS A 133 2.84 -14.41 14.22
CA LYS A 133 3.65 -15.40 14.93
C LYS A 133 2.77 -16.53 15.49
N ARG A 134 1.56 -16.26 15.96
CA ARG A 134 0.66 -17.30 16.46
C ARG A 134 0.13 -18.17 15.32
N ASP A 135 -0.37 -17.56 14.26
CA ASP A 135 -1.07 -18.25 13.17
C ASP A 135 -0.10 -19.09 12.33
N PHE A 136 1.14 -18.63 12.17
CA PHE A 136 2.20 -19.35 11.47
C PHE A 136 3.08 -20.18 12.41
N ARG A 137 2.61 -20.54 13.62
CA ARG A 137 3.41 -21.28 14.63
C ARG A 137 4.01 -22.58 14.09
N ASN A 138 3.26 -23.30 13.26
CA ASN A 138 3.67 -24.59 12.70
C ASN A 138 4.25 -24.47 11.28
N SER A 139 4.49 -23.25 10.81
CA SER A 139 5.04 -23.03 9.47
C SER A 139 6.52 -23.38 9.42
N ARG A 140 6.93 -24.09 8.37
CA ARG A 140 8.35 -24.32 8.04
C ARG A 140 9.13 -23.02 7.83
N LEU A 141 8.47 -21.89 7.55
CA LEU A 141 9.14 -20.60 7.40
C LEU A 141 9.83 -20.14 8.69
N LYS A 142 9.33 -20.53 9.86
CA LYS A 142 9.90 -20.13 11.15
C LYS A 142 11.24 -20.78 11.47
N SER A 143 11.55 -21.93 10.86
CA SER A 143 12.88 -22.54 11.03
C SER A 143 13.95 -21.77 10.27
N PHE A 144 13.57 -20.93 9.29
CA PHE A 144 14.50 -20.16 8.46
C PHE A 144 14.51 -18.67 8.81
N PHE A 145 13.36 -18.10 9.19
CA PHE A 145 13.21 -16.67 9.39
C PHE A 145 12.58 -16.32 10.74
N SER A 146 13.14 -15.29 11.37
CA SER A 146 12.61 -14.70 12.60
C SER A 146 12.13 -13.28 12.30
N THR A 147 10.83 -13.03 12.47
CA THR A 147 10.21 -11.75 12.14
C THR A 147 10.31 -10.74 13.28
N GLN A 148 10.64 -9.50 12.92
CA GLN A 148 10.67 -8.34 13.80
C GLN A 148 9.89 -7.19 13.20
N GLU A 149 9.27 -6.40 14.06
CA GLU A 149 8.59 -5.17 13.72
C GLU A 149 9.45 -3.95 14.10
N ASN A 150 9.48 -2.95 13.23
CA ASN A 150 10.05 -1.65 13.55
C ASN A 150 9.14 -0.56 13.00
N ILE A 151 8.97 0.52 13.76
CA ILE A 151 8.13 1.66 13.38
C ILE A 151 8.97 2.93 13.51
N SER A 152 8.94 3.78 12.49
CA SER A 152 9.44 5.15 12.57
C SER A 152 8.29 6.12 12.36
N PHE A 153 8.15 7.06 13.29
CA PHE A 153 7.19 8.15 13.17
C PHE A 153 7.90 9.38 12.59
N ILE A 154 7.51 9.78 11.38
CA ILE A 154 8.04 10.95 10.67
C ILE A 154 7.21 12.18 11.05
N VAL A 155 7.85 13.22 11.58
CA VAL A 155 7.20 14.42 12.11
C VAL A 155 7.15 15.55 11.09
N ASP A 156 8.31 15.89 10.54
CA ASP A 156 8.54 17.13 9.79
C ASP A 156 8.66 16.90 8.29
N ASP A 157 8.65 15.65 7.83
CA ASP A 157 8.66 15.30 6.41
C ASP A 157 9.92 15.74 5.65
N THR A 158 10.95 16.14 6.39
CA THR A 158 12.20 16.61 5.78
C THR A 158 12.97 15.44 5.17
N PRO A 159 13.63 15.64 4.02
CA PRO A 159 14.47 14.61 3.43
C PRO A 159 15.51 14.03 4.40
N ARG A 160 16.02 14.87 5.30
CA ARG A 160 16.99 14.46 6.34
C ARG A 160 16.38 13.51 7.37
N GLU A 161 15.18 13.80 7.86
CA GLU A 161 14.47 12.93 8.80
C GLU A 161 14.15 11.58 8.16
N ILE A 162 13.67 11.60 6.91
CA ILE A 162 13.38 10.38 6.14
C ILE A 162 14.66 9.56 5.95
N LEU A 163 15.77 10.17 5.54
CA LEU A 163 17.05 9.48 5.40
C LEU A 163 17.53 8.87 6.72
N ASP A 164 17.35 9.56 7.85
CA ASP A 164 17.71 9.03 9.17
C ASP A 164 16.86 7.80 9.54
N ALA A 165 15.55 7.86 9.28
CA ALA A 165 14.65 6.71 9.46
C ALA A 165 15.05 5.52 8.56
N PHE A 166 15.48 5.77 7.31
CA PHE A 166 16.02 4.72 6.45
C PHE A 166 17.32 4.14 7.01
N CYS A 167 18.27 4.98 7.43
CA CYS A 167 19.55 4.53 7.95
C CYS A 167 19.41 3.71 9.25
N THR A 168 18.63 4.22 10.20
CA THR A 168 18.53 3.64 11.56
C THR A 168 17.44 2.58 11.70
N GLY A 169 16.36 2.72 10.92
CA GLY A 169 15.16 1.91 11.00
C GLY A 169 15.05 0.85 9.91
N VAL A 170 15.38 1.18 8.66
CA VAL A 170 15.25 0.26 7.51
C VAL A 170 16.53 -0.55 7.31
N LEU A 171 17.66 0.12 7.08
CA LEU A 171 18.93 -0.52 6.73
C LEU A 171 19.57 -1.22 7.93
N ALA A 172 19.66 -0.53 9.08
CA ALA A 172 20.27 -1.11 10.29
C ALA A 172 19.49 -2.32 10.84
N LYS A 173 18.18 -2.42 10.55
CA LYS A 173 17.31 -3.52 11.00
C LYS A 173 17.04 -4.57 9.92
N ARG A 174 17.70 -4.47 8.77
CA ARG A 174 17.54 -5.39 7.62
C ARG A 174 16.06 -5.57 7.26
N ALA A 175 15.38 -4.45 7.03
CA ALA A 175 14.00 -4.48 6.61
C ALA A 175 13.89 -5.11 5.21
N ILE A 176 13.04 -6.13 5.08
CA ILE A 176 12.77 -6.80 3.80
C ILE A 176 11.67 -6.12 3.00
N THR A 177 10.85 -5.30 3.67
CA THR A 177 9.72 -4.58 3.08
C THR A 177 9.43 -3.35 3.95
N ILE A 178 9.01 -2.27 3.30
CA ILE A 178 8.57 -1.04 3.95
C ILE A 178 7.05 -0.96 3.86
N LEU A 179 6.38 -0.83 5.00
CA LEU A 179 4.98 -0.40 5.05
C LEU A 179 4.96 1.12 5.15
N ASN A 180 4.55 1.78 4.09
CA ASN A 180 4.52 3.23 4.02
C ASN A 180 3.08 3.74 4.16
N ILE A 181 2.77 4.45 5.24
CA ILE A 181 1.48 5.07 5.48
C ILE A 181 1.66 6.57 5.32
N ASN A 182 1.02 7.19 4.33
CA ASN A 182 1.29 8.60 4.03
C ASN A 182 0.39 9.56 4.79
N ASN A 183 -0.88 9.22 4.96
CA ASN A 183 -1.85 10.13 5.57
C ASN A 183 -3.05 9.35 6.14
N PRO A 184 -2.93 8.74 7.32
CA PRO A 184 -3.98 7.87 7.87
C PRO A 184 -5.29 8.62 8.17
N LEU A 185 -5.26 9.95 8.22
CA LEU A 185 -6.40 10.79 8.62
C LEU A 185 -6.88 11.76 7.53
N GLY A 186 -6.22 11.81 6.37
CA GLY A 186 -6.60 12.77 5.31
C GLY A 186 -6.31 14.24 5.65
N ILE A 187 -5.57 14.55 6.72
CA ILE A 187 -5.45 15.92 7.27
C ILE A 187 -4.35 16.74 6.57
N ARG A 188 -3.19 16.13 6.28
CA ARG A 188 -2.04 16.84 5.68
C ARG A 188 -1.59 16.19 4.38
N ARG A 189 -1.28 17.02 3.38
CA ARG A 189 -0.65 16.57 2.15
C ARG A 189 0.84 16.33 2.39
N ARG A 190 1.30 15.15 1.99
CA ARG A 190 2.70 14.71 2.10
C ARG A 190 3.18 14.07 0.80
N THR A 191 2.61 14.47 -0.33
CA THR A 191 2.85 13.84 -1.64
C THR A 191 4.32 13.89 -2.03
N SER A 192 5.01 15.02 -1.82
CA SER A 192 6.44 15.17 -2.10
C SER A 192 7.32 14.22 -1.27
N SER A 193 7.08 14.14 0.03
CA SER A 193 7.84 13.26 0.92
C SER A 193 7.56 11.79 0.65
N ASN A 194 6.31 11.48 0.25
CA ASN A 194 5.95 10.14 -0.19
C ASN A 194 6.68 9.73 -1.46
N THR A 195 6.71 10.60 -2.48
CA THR A 195 7.50 10.39 -3.70
C THR A 195 8.96 10.11 -3.35
N TYR A 196 9.55 10.90 -2.45
CA TYR A 196 10.93 10.69 -2.00
C TYR A 196 11.15 9.32 -1.33
N ILE A 197 10.25 8.90 -0.44
CA ILE A 197 10.30 7.56 0.20
C ILE A 197 10.23 6.45 -0.84
N LEU A 198 9.32 6.57 -1.81
CA LEU A 198 9.11 5.57 -2.86
C LEU A 198 10.31 5.48 -3.81
N GLU A 199 10.85 6.63 -4.25
CA GLU A 199 12.06 6.69 -5.08
C GLU A 199 13.27 6.10 -4.38
N LEU A 200 13.49 6.47 -3.11
CA LEU A 200 14.59 5.93 -2.32
C LEU A 200 14.45 4.41 -2.11
N SER A 201 13.25 3.94 -1.80
CA SER A 201 12.99 2.50 -1.64
C SER A 201 13.23 1.73 -2.94
N ASN A 202 12.79 2.28 -4.07
CA ASN A 202 13.02 1.68 -5.38
C ASN A 202 14.51 1.69 -5.75
N TYR A 203 15.22 2.78 -5.50
CA TYR A 203 16.67 2.87 -5.71
C TYR A 203 17.42 1.80 -4.89
N LEU A 204 16.95 1.57 -3.66
CA LEU A 204 17.45 0.51 -2.79
C LEU A 204 16.93 -0.89 -3.20
N GLY A 205 15.97 -1.01 -4.11
CA GLY A 205 15.35 -2.29 -4.44
C GLY A 205 14.57 -2.92 -3.28
N ILE A 206 14.17 -2.13 -2.27
CA ILE A 206 13.35 -2.58 -1.16
C ILE A 206 11.88 -2.45 -1.57
N PRO A 207 11.09 -3.52 -1.52
CA PRO A 207 9.67 -3.44 -1.87
C PRO A 207 8.89 -2.61 -0.85
N VAL A 208 7.92 -1.84 -1.36
CA VAL A 208 7.07 -0.96 -0.56
C VAL A 208 5.63 -1.40 -0.66
N ILE A 209 4.97 -1.58 0.49
CA ILE A 209 3.53 -1.66 0.59
C ILE A 209 3.04 -0.27 1.01
N SER A 210 2.34 0.41 0.12
CA SER A 210 1.90 1.79 0.31
C SER A 210 0.41 1.85 0.64
N TRP A 211 0.07 2.57 1.69
CA TRP A 211 -1.29 3.02 1.96
C TRP A 211 -1.33 4.54 1.79
N ASP A 212 -1.78 4.97 0.61
CA ASP A 212 -1.98 6.39 0.31
C ASP A 212 -3.18 6.58 -0.61
N THR A 213 -4.30 7.04 -0.02
CA THR A 213 -5.56 7.31 -0.74
C THR A 213 -5.48 8.49 -1.71
N GLN A 214 -4.39 9.27 -1.65
CA GLN A 214 -4.13 10.40 -2.53
C GLN A 214 -2.97 10.10 -3.49
N PHE A 215 -2.54 8.84 -3.55
CA PHE A 215 -1.49 8.44 -4.47
C PHE A 215 -2.03 8.48 -5.89
N SER A 216 -1.53 9.44 -6.64
CA SER A 216 -1.90 9.66 -8.04
C SER A 216 -1.29 8.66 -9.01
N GLY A 217 -0.62 7.62 -8.52
CA GLY A 217 -0.06 6.61 -9.38
C GLY A 217 1.00 7.17 -10.32
N SER A 218 2.24 7.35 -9.86
CA SER A 218 3.36 7.21 -10.79
C SER A 218 3.57 5.71 -11.12
N ALA A 219 2.50 5.01 -11.49
CA ALA A 219 2.55 3.61 -11.90
C ALA A 219 3.25 3.43 -13.26
N GLN A 220 3.48 4.52 -13.99
CA GLN A 220 4.11 4.51 -15.32
C GLN A 220 5.62 4.79 -15.30
N THR A 221 6.21 5.15 -14.15
CA THR A 221 7.67 5.26 -14.08
C THR A 221 8.22 3.86 -13.80
N ALA A 222 9.27 3.45 -14.52
CA ALA A 222 9.96 2.16 -14.34
C ALA A 222 10.41 1.86 -12.88
N SER A 223 10.29 2.85 -11.98
CA SER A 223 10.49 2.77 -10.54
C SER A 223 9.35 2.14 -9.73
N ALA A 224 8.21 1.79 -10.34
CA ALA A 224 7.06 1.19 -9.64
C ALA A 224 7.08 -0.34 -9.51
N ASN A 225 8.07 -1.03 -10.11
CA ASN A 225 8.10 -2.50 -10.19
C ASN A 225 8.18 -3.25 -8.84
N ARG A 226 8.37 -2.55 -7.72
CA ARG A 226 8.44 -3.14 -6.37
C ARG A 226 7.49 -2.47 -5.38
N MET A 227 6.44 -1.83 -5.87
CA MET A 227 5.44 -1.19 -5.02
C MET A 227 4.08 -1.89 -5.12
N LEU A 228 3.47 -2.16 -3.98
CA LEU A 228 2.09 -2.62 -3.85
C LEU A 228 1.27 -1.51 -3.20
N GLN A 229 0.30 -0.98 -3.92
CA GLN A 229 -0.61 0.06 -3.42
C GLN A 229 -1.89 -0.58 -2.86
N LEU A 230 -2.20 -0.31 -1.59
CA LEU A 230 -3.39 -0.84 -0.91
C LEU A 230 -4.62 0.08 -1.00
N ALA A 231 -4.40 1.38 -1.10
CA ALA A 231 -5.49 2.35 -1.19
C ALA A 231 -5.89 2.60 -2.67
N PRO A 232 -7.18 2.86 -2.96
CA PRO A 232 -7.63 3.15 -4.32
C PRO A 232 -6.86 4.29 -4.97
N THR A 233 -6.43 4.09 -6.21
CA THR A 233 -5.71 5.10 -7.00
C THR A 233 -6.67 6.09 -7.68
N ILE A 234 -6.11 7.06 -8.39
CA ILE A 234 -6.89 8.00 -9.22
C ILE A 234 -7.62 7.28 -10.35
N GLU A 235 -7.00 6.29 -10.97
CA GLU A 235 -7.62 5.48 -12.02
C GLU A 235 -8.82 4.70 -11.49
N HIS A 236 -8.71 4.14 -10.27
CA HIS A 236 -9.85 3.48 -9.62
C HIS A 236 -10.99 4.45 -9.32
N GLN A 237 -10.69 5.69 -8.91
CA GLN A 237 -11.71 6.72 -8.73
C GLN A 237 -12.36 7.11 -10.07
N ALA A 238 -11.57 7.24 -11.13
CA ALA A 238 -12.09 7.53 -12.48
C ALA A 238 -13.01 6.41 -12.98
N MET A 239 -12.63 5.14 -12.80
CA MET A 239 -13.49 3.99 -13.12
C MET A 239 -14.81 4.01 -12.34
N ALA A 240 -14.77 4.31 -11.05
CA ALA A 240 -15.98 4.42 -10.24
C ALA A 240 -16.89 5.55 -10.72
N MET A 241 -16.33 6.72 -11.02
CA MET A 241 -17.06 7.85 -11.59
C MET A 241 -17.63 7.50 -12.98
N MET A 242 -16.87 6.81 -13.83
CA MET A 242 -17.34 6.34 -15.14
C MET A 242 -18.54 5.38 -15.00
N SER A 243 -18.51 4.46 -14.04
CA SER A 243 -19.64 3.55 -13.77
C SER A 243 -20.92 4.30 -13.37
N LEU A 244 -20.78 5.46 -12.73
CA LEU A 244 -21.90 6.34 -12.40
C LEU A 244 -22.47 7.00 -13.66
N LEU A 245 -21.59 7.50 -14.54
CA LEU A 245 -21.99 8.08 -15.82
C LEU A 245 -22.73 7.06 -16.68
N GLU A 246 -22.24 5.82 -16.74
CA GLU A 246 -22.91 4.71 -17.44
C GLU A 246 -24.29 4.42 -16.86
N ARG A 247 -24.39 4.32 -15.53
CA ARG A 247 -25.63 3.98 -14.84
C ARG A 247 -26.75 4.98 -15.10
N TYR A 248 -26.42 6.26 -15.22
CA TYR A 248 -27.40 7.34 -15.45
C TYR A 248 -27.43 7.83 -16.90
N ASN A 249 -26.72 7.17 -17.81
CA ASN A 249 -26.60 7.54 -19.22
C ASN A 249 -26.14 9.01 -19.43
N TRP A 250 -25.24 9.48 -18.58
CA TRP A 250 -24.62 10.80 -18.71
C TRP A 250 -23.44 10.72 -19.67
N THR A 251 -23.75 10.75 -20.96
CA THR A 251 -22.78 10.53 -22.05
C THR A 251 -21.92 11.76 -22.35
N SER A 252 -22.37 12.96 -21.96
CA SER A 252 -21.64 14.22 -22.15
C SER A 252 -21.29 14.86 -20.82
N PHE A 253 -20.00 15.07 -20.56
CA PHE A 253 -19.51 15.63 -19.30
C PHE A 253 -18.25 16.48 -19.52
N SER A 254 -17.94 17.34 -18.55
CA SER A 254 -16.68 18.09 -18.52
C SER A 254 -15.84 17.73 -17.33
N ILE A 255 -14.53 17.92 -17.48
CA ILE A 255 -13.55 17.68 -16.44
C ILE A 255 -13.02 19.02 -15.95
N VAL A 256 -12.96 19.19 -14.63
CA VAL A 256 -12.37 20.37 -13.98
C VAL A 256 -11.23 19.89 -13.08
N THR A 257 -10.03 20.40 -13.32
CA THR A 257 -8.86 20.12 -12.48
C THR A 257 -8.24 21.39 -11.93
N SER A 258 -7.48 21.26 -10.84
CA SER A 258 -6.59 22.31 -10.34
C SER A 258 -5.16 21.79 -10.28
N GLN A 259 -4.19 22.65 -9.93
CA GLN A 259 -2.82 22.20 -9.63
C GLN A 259 -2.76 21.31 -8.37
N VAL A 260 -2.99 20.01 -8.55
CA VAL A 260 -2.94 18.97 -7.53
C VAL A 260 -2.23 17.74 -8.09
N ALA A 261 -1.54 16.98 -7.24
CA ALA A 261 -0.94 15.72 -7.65
C ALA A 261 -1.99 14.80 -8.26
N GLY A 262 -1.76 14.37 -9.50
CA GLY A 262 -2.69 13.48 -10.20
C GLY A 262 -3.68 14.13 -11.14
N ASP A 263 -3.63 15.45 -11.31
CA ASP A 263 -4.50 16.19 -12.22
C ASP A 263 -4.38 15.74 -13.68
N ALA A 264 -3.16 15.62 -14.20
CA ALA A 264 -2.93 15.13 -15.56
C ALA A 264 -3.33 13.65 -15.71
N GLN A 265 -3.01 12.82 -14.72
CA GLN A 265 -3.36 11.40 -14.70
C GLN A 265 -4.88 11.20 -14.66
N PHE A 266 -5.61 12.05 -13.94
CA PHE A 266 -7.06 12.00 -13.88
C PHE A 266 -7.69 12.30 -15.24
N VAL A 267 -7.21 13.32 -15.96
CA VAL A 267 -7.68 13.63 -17.32
C VAL A 267 -7.38 12.48 -18.27
N ALA A 268 -6.12 12.01 -18.28
CA ALA A 268 -5.70 10.90 -19.13
C ALA A 268 -6.49 9.61 -18.86
N ALA A 269 -6.78 9.30 -17.59
CA ALA A 269 -7.60 8.15 -17.23
C ALA A 269 -9.01 8.23 -17.84
N PHE A 270 -9.65 9.40 -17.84
CA PHE A 270 -10.95 9.58 -18.49
C PHE A 270 -10.86 9.51 -20.02
N GLU A 271 -9.81 10.04 -20.63
CA GLU A 271 -9.60 9.92 -22.07
C GLU A 271 -9.50 8.44 -22.48
N THR A 272 -8.71 7.64 -21.77
CA THR A 272 -8.60 6.19 -21.98
C THR A 272 -9.93 5.48 -21.74
N LEU A 273 -10.61 5.75 -20.62
CA LEU A 273 -11.90 5.11 -20.31
C LEU A 273 -12.97 5.43 -21.36
N VAL A 274 -13.03 6.68 -21.83
CA VAL A 274 -13.97 7.08 -22.89
C VAL A 274 -13.67 6.35 -24.20
N GLU A 275 -12.40 6.21 -24.56
CA GLU A 275 -11.99 5.44 -25.74
C GLU A 275 -12.38 3.97 -25.61
N GLU A 276 -12.05 3.33 -24.49
CA GLU A 276 -12.39 1.93 -24.19
C GLU A 276 -13.90 1.70 -24.27
N LYS A 277 -14.71 2.54 -23.61
CA LYS A 277 -16.17 2.43 -23.63
C LYS A 277 -16.78 2.67 -24.99
N ASN A 278 -16.27 3.64 -25.74
CA ASN A 278 -16.74 3.88 -27.10
C ASN A 278 -16.38 2.73 -28.04
N ASN A 279 -15.25 2.05 -27.81
CA ASN A 279 -14.89 0.85 -28.57
C ASN A 279 -15.77 -0.34 -28.18
N GLU A 280 -16.08 -0.53 -26.89
CA GLU A 280 -17.06 -1.53 -26.42
C GLU A 280 -18.43 -1.33 -27.08
N ILE A 281 -18.91 -0.09 -27.17
CA ILE A 281 -20.19 0.26 -27.81
C ILE A 281 -20.17 -0.06 -29.31
N LYS A 282 -19.07 0.19 -30.02
CA LYS A 282 -18.94 -0.13 -31.46
C LYS A 282 -18.92 -1.63 -31.76
N VAL A 283 -18.39 -2.44 -30.84
CA VAL A 283 -18.25 -3.89 -30.99
C VAL A 283 -19.55 -4.64 -30.66
N GLN A 284 -20.51 -4.00 -29.97
CA GLN A 284 -21.81 -4.60 -29.64
C GLN A 284 -22.61 -4.97 -30.91
N SER A 285 -23.22 -6.16 -30.87
CA SER A 285 -23.85 -6.84 -32.01
C SER A 285 -25.03 -6.07 -32.62
N PRO A 286 -25.34 -6.27 -33.91
CA PRO A 286 -26.52 -5.70 -34.55
C PRO A 286 -27.78 -6.25 -33.88
N GLY A 287 -28.44 -5.44 -33.04
CA GLY A 287 -29.65 -5.82 -32.31
C GLY A 287 -29.71 -5.36 -30.84
N GLU A 288 -28.58 -4.93 -30.25
CA GLU A 288 -28.59 -4.29 -28.92
C GLU A 288 -29.06 -2.83 -28.99
N VAL A 289 -29.65 -2.36 -27.88
CA VAL A 289 -30.06 -0.95 -27.70
C VAL A 289 -28.86 -0.06 -27.99
N LYS A 290 -29.01 0.86 -28.96
CA LYS A 290 -27.95 1.80 -29.37
C LYS A 290 -27.60 2.71 -28.19
N ARG A 291 -26.51 2.38 -27.48
CA ARG A 291 -25.95 3.23 -26.44
C ARG A 291 -25.29 4.44 -27.09
N GLU A 292 -25.44 5.61 -26.47
CA GLU A 292 -24.78 6.82 -26.93
C GLU A 292 -23.29 6.77 -26.57
N SER A 293 -22.46 7.31 -27.47
CA SER A 293 -21.02 7.42 -27.23
C SER A 293 -20.72 8.46 -26.16
N PHE A 294 -19.76 8.16 -25.30
CA PHE A 294 -19.27 9.11 -24.31
C PHE A 294 -18.42 10.20 -24.95
N LYS A 295 -18.55 11.42 -24.45
CA LYS A 295 -17.83 12.60 -24.92
C LYS A 295 -17.42 13.49 -23.75
N ILE A 296 -16.13 13.83 -23.72
CA ILE A 296 -15.60 14.92 -22.90
C ILE A 296 -15.90 16.23 -23.64
N VAL A 297 -16.81 17.04 -23.12
CA VAL A 297 -17.24 18.31 -23.74
C VAL A 297 -16.15 19.35 -23.64
N SER A 298 -15.50 19.45 -22.48
CA SER A 298 -14.43 20.40 -22.21
C SER A 298 -13.61 19.96 -21.00
N THR A 299 -12.33 20.28 -21.03
CA THR A 299 -11.40 20.10 -19.91
C THR A 299 -10.92 21.46 -19.44
N PHE A 300 -11.22 21.78 -18.19
CA PHE A 300 -10.86 23.04 -17.55
C PHE A 300 -9.74 22.79 -16.54
N HIS A 301 -8.65 23.55 -16.65
CA HIS A 301 -7.53 23.47 -15.71
C HIS A 301 -7.34 24.82 -15.02
N VAL A 302 -7.59 24.85 -13.72
CA VAL A 302 -7.49 26.03 -12.86
C VAL A 302 -6.10 26.09 -12.24
N ARG A 303 -5.33 27.12 -12.62
CA ARG A 303 -3.98 27.35 -12.08
C ARG A 303 -4.01 28.22 -10.83
N ASP A 304 -4.77 29.31 -10.87
CA ASP A 304 -4.90 30.27 -9.77
C ASP A 304 -6.38 30.45 -9.38
N SER A 305 -6.61 30.87 -8.13
CA SER A 305 -7.94 31.25 -7.62
C SER A 305 -8.55 32.42 -8.39
N ASP A 306 -7.73 33.35 -8.87
CA ASP A 306 -8.21 34.53 -9.60
C ASP A 306 -8.71 34.17 -11.01
N ASP A 307 -8.17 33.09 -11.59
CA ASP A 307 -8.54 32.60 -12.92
C ASP A 307 -9.82 31.75 -12.92
N VAL A 308 -10.31 31.31 -11.75
CA VAL A 308 -11.43 30.35 -11.65
C VAL A 308 -12.65 30.84 -12.44
N GLY A 309 -13.03 32.11 -12.25
CA GLY A 309 -14.21 32.68 -12.90
C GLY A 309 -14.08 32.76 -14.42
N SER A 310 -12.90 33.12 -14.94
CA SER A 310 -12.66 33.21 -16.38
C SER A 310 -12.59 31.82 -17.03
N VAL A 311 -12.04 30.84 -16.32
CA VAL A 311 -11.93 29.45 -16.78
C VAL A 311 -13.32 28.78 -16.79
N LEU A 312 -14.07 28.86 -15.68
CA LEU A 312 -15.41 28.28 -15.61
C LEU A 312 -16.44 29.06 -16.45
N GLY A 313 -16.23 30.35 -16.67
CA GLY A 313 -17.07 31.16 -17.56
C GLY A 313 -17.13 30.59 -18.98
N LYS A 314 -16.09 29.88 -19.44
CA LYS A 314 -16.08 29.18 -20.73
C LYS A 314 -17.04 27.99 -20.79
N ALA A 315 -17.49 27.49 -19.64
CA ALA A 315 -18.52 26.46 -19.57
C ALA A 315 -19.93 27.04 -19.83
N LEU A 316 -20.11 28.36 -19.69
CA LEU A 316 -21.39 29.01 -19.99
C LEU A 316 -21.68 28.91 -21.49
N GLY A 317 -22.87 28.38 -21.83
CA GLY A 317 -23.27 28.13 -23.22
C GLY A 317 -22.73 26.83 -23.81
N SER A 318 -21.96 26.04 -23.06
CA SER A 318 -21.66 24.65 -23.45
C SER A 318 -22.83 23.72 -23.07
N ASP A 319 -22.96 22.59 -23.76
CA ASP A 319 -23.94 21.54 -23.44
C ASP A 319 -23.58 20.73 -22.18
N THR A 320 -22.62 21.22 -21.39
CA THR A 320 -22.14 20.54 -20.19
C THR A 320 -23.17 20.62 -19.07
N ARG A 321 -23.61 19.46 -18.57
CA ARG A 321 -24.47 19.34 -17.38
C ARG A 321 -23.82 18.60 -16.23
N VAL A 322 -22.83 17.77 -16.52
CA VAL A 322 -22.10 16.97 -15.54
C VAL A 322 -20.65 17.42 -15.49
N PHE A 323 -20.17 17.77 -14.30
CA PHE A 323 -18.80 18.18 -14.03
C PHE A 323 -18.09 17.17 -13.14
N LEU A 324 -16.93 16.70 -13.58
CA LEU A 324 -16.05 15.84 -12.81
C LEU A 324 -14.92 16.69 -12.22
N LEU A 325 -14.84 16.77 -10.89
CA LEU A 325 -13.93 17.69 -10.21
C LEU A 325 -12.79 16.95 -9.48
N HIS A 326 -11.56 17.13 -9.98
CA HIS A 326 -10.34 16.68 -9.31
C HIS A 326 -9.43 17.85 -8.93
N CYS A 327 -9.45 18.21 -7.65
CA CYS A 327 -8.71 19.34 -7.13
C CYS A 327 -8.29 19.10 -5.67
N SER A 328 -7.78 20.15 -5.03
CA SER A 328 -7.59 20.17 -3.59
C SER A 328 -8.85 20.56 -2.83
N SER A 329 -9.01 20.04 -1.62
CA SER A 329 -10.03 20.45 -0.64
C SER A 329 -10.10 21.98 -0.44
N ARG A 330 -8.96 22.70 -0.60
CA ARG A 330 -8.94 24.18 -0.58
C ARG A 330 -9.40 24.79 -1.90
N ALA A 331 -8.95 24.27 -3.03
CA ALA A 331 -9.30 24.79 -4.36
C ALA A 331 -10.76 24.50 -4.71
N SER A 332 -11.33 23.38 -4.23
CA SER A 332 -12.73 23.04 -4.44
C SER A 332 -13.65 24.12 -3.90
N PHE A 333 -13.29 24.78 -2.79
CA PHE A 333 -14.04 25.92 -2.27
C PHE A 333 -14.18 27.03 -3.31
N SER A 334 -13.06 27.54 -3.84
CA SER A 334 -13.07 28.63 -4.81
C SER A 334 -13.76 28.24 -6.12
N ILE A 335 -13.56 26.99 -6.57
CA ILE A 335 -14.18 26.45 -7.80
C ILE A 335 -15.70 26.37 -7.66
N ILE A 336 -16.19 25.77 -6.57
CA ILE A 336 -17.62 25.60 -6.34
C ILE A 336 -18.28 26.96 -6.05
N GLU A 337 -17.63 27.85 -5.31
CA GLU A 337 -18.13 29.21 -5.08
C GLU A 337 -18.29 29.99 -6.40
N ALA A 338 -17.30 29.91 -7.30
CA ALA A 338 -17.40 30.50 -8.62
C ALA A 338 -18.49 29.84 -9.47
N ALA A 339 -18.63 28.52 -9.41
CA ALA A 339 -19.70 27.80 -10.09
C ALA A 339 -21.09 28.27 -9.63
N VAL A 340 -21.28 28.50 -8.33
CA VAL A 340 -22.51 29.09 -7.77
C VAL A 340 -22.77 30.48 -8.35
N LYS A 341 -21.76 31.36 -8.34
CA LYS A 341 -21.87 32.73 -8.89
C LYS A 341 -22.20 32.75 -10.39
N LEU A 342 -21.72 31.75 -11.14
CA LEU A 342 -21.99 31.58 -12.57
C LEU A 342 -23.28 30.80 -12.86
N GLY A 343 -24.00 30.33 -11.84
CA GLY A 343 -25.22 29.52 -12.01
C GLY A 343 -24.97 28.07 -12.47
N LEU A 344 -23.72 27.60 -12.43
CA LEU A 344 -23.29 26.25 -12.82
C LEU A 344 -23.48 25.20 -11.72
N SER A 345 -24.13 25.56 -10.60
CA SER A 345 -24.41 24.65 -9.47
C SER A 345 -25.92 24.50 -9.20
N GLY A 346 -26.76 24.96 -10.12
CA GLY A 346 -28.22 24.86 -10.01
C GLY A 346 -28.74 23.42 -10.20
N LYS A 347 -30.06 23.26 -10.19
CA LYS A 347 -30.73 21.95 -10.31
C LYS A 347 -30.43 21.20 -11.62
N GLU A 348 -30.01 21.94 -12.65
CA GLU A 348 -29.68 21.42 -13.98
C GLU A 348 -28.23 20.89 -14.07
N TYR A 349 -27.45 21.00 -12.99
CA TYR A 349 -26.03 20.67 -12.98
C TYR A 349 -25.69 19.64 -11.91
N ILE A 350 -24.81 18.72 -12.26
CA ILE A 350 -24.31 17.68 -11.37
C ILE A 350 -22.80 17.81 -11.26
N TRP A 351 -22.31 17.79 -10.02
CA TRP A 351 -20.89 17.82 -9.71
C TRP A 351 -20.51 16.50 -9.04
N ILE A 352 -19.48 15.82 -9.55
CA ILE A 352 -18.97 14.58 -8.98
C ILE A 352 -17.51 14.80 -8.60
N LEU A 353 -17.20 14.61 -7.32
CA LEU A 353 -15.90 14.98 -6.74
C LEU A 353 -15.04 13.74 -6.50
N THR A 354 -13.73 13.88 -6.74
CA THR A 354 -12.74 12.93 -6.21
C THR A 354 -12.56 13.11 -4.71
N ARG A 355 -11.99 12.09 -4.04
CA ARG A 355 -11.77 12.14 -2.58
C ARG A 355 -10.94 13.36 -2.14
N SER A 356 -10.00 13.80 -2.96
CA SER A 356 -9.12 14.95 -2.71
C SER A 356 -9.84 16.30 -2.76
N SER A 357 -10.94 16.39 -3.51
CA SER A 357 -11.76 17.59 -3.71
C SER A 357 -12.77 17.79 -2.58
N ILE A 358 -13.13 16.72 -1.85
CA ILE A 358 -14.07 16.78 -0.74
C ILE A 358 -13.47 17.65 0.39
N PRO A 359 -14.16 18.72 0.83
CA PRO A 359 -13.69 19.58 1.90
C PRO A 359 -13.51 18.80 3.21
N THR A 360 -12.47 19.11 3.96
CA THR A 360 -12.16 18.47 5.24
C THR A 360 -12.25 19.47 6.39
N GLY A 361 -13.04 19.17 7.41
CA GLY A 361 -13.21 20.01 8.62
C GLY A 361 -14.62 20.61 8.77
N LYS A 362 -14.78 21.56 9.69
CA LYS A 362 -16.06 22.28 9.97
C LYS A 362 -16.53 23.17 8.82
N TYR A 363 -15.72 23.35 7.79
CA TYR A 363 -16.02 24.17 6.62
C TYR A 363 -16.60 23.31 5.51
N GLY A 364 -17.68 22.57 5.79
CA GLY A 364 -18.61 22.17 4.75
C GLY A 364 -19.26 23.47 4.27
N PRO A 365 -18.84 24.05 3.14
CA PRO A 365 -19.20 25.41 2.85
C PRO A 365 -20.70 25.48 2.59
N GLU A 366 -21.37 26.52 3.07
CA GLU A 366 -22.73 26.86 2.64
C GLU A 366 -22.82 26.99 1.10
N SER A 367 -21.68 27.23 0.43
CA SER A 367 -21.58 27.29 -1.03
C SER A 367 -21.63 25.94 -1.74
N PHE A 368 -21.56 24.80 -1.03
CA PHE A 368 -21.67 23.49 -1.70
C PHE A 368 -23.14 23.19 -2.00
N PRO A 369 -23.49 22.88 -3.26
CA PRO A 369 -24.87 22.61 -3.64
C PRO A 369 -25.41 21.36 -2.95
N VAL A 370 -26.72 21.37 -2.69
CA VAL A 370 -27.44 20.22 -2.14
C VAL A 370 -27.27 19.02 -3.09
N GLY A 371 -26.91 17.86 -2.54
CA GLY A 371 -26.61 16.65 -3.31
C GLY A 371 -25.11 16.38 -3.52
N LEU A 372 -24.23 17.30 -3.10
CA LEU A 372 -22.77 17.14 -3.18
C LEU A 372 -22.13 16.59 -1.89
N MET A 373 -22.78 16.80 -0.74
CA MET A 373 -22.31 16.40 0.59
C MET A 373 -23.09 15.22 1.17
#